data_AF-A0A7C3YTM0-F1
#
_entry.id   AF-A0A7C3YTM0-F1
#
_cell.length_a   1.000
_cell.length_b   1.000
_cell.length_c   1.000
_cell.angle_alpha   90.00
_cell.angle_beta   90.00
_cell.angle_gamma   90.00
#
_symmetry.space_group_name_H-M   'P 1'
#
loop_
_entity.id
_entity.type
_entity.pdbx_description
1 polymer ?
#
loop_
_entity_poly.entity_id
_entity_poly.type
_entity_poly.pdbx_seq_one_letter_code
_entity_poly.pdbx_strand_id
1 'polypeptide(L)'
;MTDKIRVTLVFPKESWEEIKRNIPSGDRSAFVVSATMREIRRRQRLESVNQLQAIQEDLRKKYGEMTHCADEIRDMREERDAEITGLR
;
A
#
# COMPACT_ATOMS: atom_id res chain seq x y z
N MET A 1 20.87 0.38 22.16
CA MET A 1 20.00 0.72 23.30
C MET A 1 18.56 0.65 22.83
N THR A 2 17.75 -0.29 23.32
CA THR A 2 16.32 -0.36 22.97
C THR A 2 15.57 0.70 23.77
N ASP A 3 15.39 1.87 23.18
CA ASP A 3 14.51 2.89 23.71
C ASP A 3 13.06 2.37 23.67
N LYS A 4 12.49 2.12 24.85
CA LYS A 4 11.16 1.53 25.00
C LYS A 4 10.33 2.47 25.87
N ILE A 5 9.22 2.94 25.33
CA ILE A 5 8.23 3.73 26.06
C ILE A 5 7.20 2.77 26.66
N ARG A 6 6.88 2.93 27.95
CA ARG A 6 5.79 2.19 28.59
C ARG A 6 4.47 2.87 28.23
N VAL A 7 3.56 2.07 27.67
CA VAL A 7 2.21 2.52 27.28
C VAL A 7 1.18 1.63 27.98
N THR A 8 0.09 2.23 28.47
CA THR A 8 -1.03 1.49 29.07
C THR A 8 -2.14 1.35 28.03
N LEU A 9 -2.61 0.12 27.81
CA LEU A 9 -3.70 -0.18 26.89
C LEU A 9 -4.82 -0.90 27.64
N VAL A 10 -6.06 -0.54 27.34
CA VAL A 10 -7.26 -1.19 27.90
C VAL A 10 -7.79 -2.19 26.88
N PHE A 11 -7.88 -3.45 27.28
CA PHE A 11 -8.45 -4.51 26.46
C PHE A 11 -9.76 -5.02 27.07
N PRO A 12 -10.76 -5.37 26.25
CA PRO A 12 -11.87 -6.20 26.71
C PRO A 12 -11.34 -7.52 27.30
N LYS A 13 -11.96 -7.96 28.39
CA LYS A 13 -11.51 -9.15 29.14
C LYS A 13 -11.44 -10.38 28.23
N GLU A 14 -12.47 -10.60 27.42
CA GLU A 14 -12.57 -11.76 26.52
C GLU A 14 -11.43 -11.82 25.52
N SER A 15 -11.11 -10.69 24.87
CA SER A 15 -10.01 -10.59 23.91
C SER A 15 -8.65 -10.84 24.56
N TRP A 16 -8.44 -10.36 25.79
CA TRP A 16 -7.20 -10.63 26.50
C TRP A 16 -7.07 -12.10 26.94
N GLU A 17 -8.17 -12.74 27.35
CA GLU A 17 -8.18 -14.17 27.64
C GLU A 17 -7.83 -15.01 26.41
N GLU A 18 -8.35 -14.63 25.24
CA GLU A 18 -8.02 -15.30 23.99
C GLU A 18 -6.54 -15.15 23.62
N ILE A 19 -5.97 -13.95 23.78
CA ILE A 19 -4.52 -13.72 23.60
C ILE A 19 -3.71 -14.58 24.58
N LYS A 20 -4.12 -14.65 25.85
CA LYS A 20 -3.41 -15.45 26.86
C LYS A 20 -3.41 -16.95 26.55
N ARG A 21 -4.51 -17.48 25.98
CA ARG A 21 -4.64 -18.89 25.59
C ARG A 21 -3.76 -19.25 24.41
N ASN A 22 -3.62 -18.35 23.45
CA ASN A 22 -2.93 -18.63 22.19
C ASN A 22 -1.45 -18.22 22.19
N ILE A 23 -1.02 -17.36 23.13
CA ILE A 23 0.30 -16.73 23.10
C ILE A 23 1.03 -16.88 24.45
N PRO A 24 2.27 -17.41 24.44
CA PRO A 24 3.12 -17.49 25.62
C PRO A 24 3.33 -16.13 26.29
N SER A 25 3.46 -16.11 27.62
CA SER A 25 3.59 -14.87 28.41
C SER A 25 4.74 -13.96 27.97
N GLY A 26 5.85 -14.52 27.50
CA GLY A 26 7.02 -13.78 27.00
C GLY A 26 6.77 -13.02 25.69
N ASP A 27 5.83 -13.51 24.86
CA ASP A 27 5.67 -13.05 23.48
C ASP A 27 4.46 -12.14 23.28
N ARG A 28 3.58 -12.02 24.29
CA ARG A 28 2.34 -11.23 24.20
C ARG A 28 2.58 -9.77 23.83
N SER A 29 3.60 -9.15 24.42
CA SER A 29 3.94 -7.75 24.13
C SER A 29 4.41 -7.58 22.68
N ALA A 30 5.30 -8.47 22.22
CA ALA A 30 5.79 -8.48 20.84
C ALA A 30 4.64 -8.73 19.85
N PHE A 31 3.71 -9.64 20.19
CA PHE A 31 2.54 -9.90 19.38
C PHE A 31 1.65 -8.66 19.21
N VAL A 32 1.29 -7.99 20.31
CA VAL A 32 0.46 -6.77 20.27
C VAL A 32 1.13 -5.67 19.45
N VAL A 33 2.44 -5.48 19.61
CA VAL A 33 3.21 -4.52 18.80
C VAL A 33 3.17 -4.91 17.33
N SER A 34 3.39 -6.17 17.00
CA SER A 34 3.38 -6.66 15.61
C SER A 34 2.02 -6.49 14.94
N ALA A 35 0.93 -6.78 15.66
CA ALA A 35 -0.44 -6.63 15.17
C ALA A 35 -0.78 -5.16 14.91
N THR A 36 -0.43 -4.27 15.85
CA THR A 36 -0.62 -2.82 15.71
C THR A 36 0.16 -2.29 14.50
N MET A 37 1.43 -2.65 14.35
CA MET A 37 2.26 -2.22 13.22
C MET A 37 1.75 -2.74 11.87
N ARG A 38 1.22 -3.97 11.84
CA ARG A 38 0.61 -4.53 10.64
C ARG A 38 -0.62 -3.72 10.21
N GLU A 39 -1.48 -3.35 11.15
CA GLU A 39 -2.68 -2.55 10.86
C GLU A 39 -2.31 -1.12 10.43
N ILE A 40 -1.31 -0.47 11.05
CA ILE A 40 -0.81 0.84 10.61
C ILE A 40 -0.34 0.78 9.16
N ARG A 41 0.49 -0.20 8.80
CA ARG A 41 0.98 -0.36 7.42
C ARG A 41 -0.16 -0.63 6.44
N ARG A 42 -1.17 -1.41 6.85
CA ARG A 42 -2.36 -1.68 6.02
C ARG A 42 -3.12 -0.39 5.73
N ARG A 43 -3.34 0.46 6.74
CA ARG A 43 -4.02 1.76 6.56
C ARG A 43 -3.23 2.70 5.65
N GLN A 44 -1.92 2.79 5.82
CA GLN A 44 -1.07 3.59 4.94
C GLN A 44 -1.16 3.14 3.47
N ARG A 45 -1.14 1.82 3.22
CA ARG A 45 -1.32 1.30 1.85
C ARG A 45 -2.69 1.67 1.27
N LEU A 46 -3.75 1.58 2.07
CA LEU A 46 -5.10 1.96 1.63
C LEU A 46 -5.19 3.46 1.35
N GLU A 47 -4.54 4.30 2.16
CA GLU A 47 -4.47 5.74 1.92
C GLU A 47 -3.75 6.06 0.61
N SER A 48 -2.61 5.40 0.33
CA SER A 48 -1.93 5.56 -0.97
C SER A 48 -2.80 5.12 -2.15
N VAL A 49 -3.54 4.01 -2.00
CA VAL A 49 -4.47 3.55 -3.04
C VAL A 49 -5.60 4.56 -3.25
N ASN A 50 -6.19 5.08 -2.17
CA ASN A 50 -7.24 6.08 -2.24
C ASN A 50 -6.75 7.38 -2.90
N GLN A 51 -5.53 7.81 -2.57
CA GLN A 51 -4.90 8.97 -3.21
C GLN A 51 -4.69 8.75 -4.71
N LEU A 52 -4.20 7.57 -5.10
CA LEU A 52 -4.03 7.22 -6.52
C LEU A 52 -5.37 7.19 -7.27
N GLN A 53 -6.41 6.62 -6.66
CA GLN A 53 -7.76 6.62 -7.23
C GLN A 53 -8.31 8.04 -7.38
N ALA A 54 -8.09 8.91 -6.40
CA ALA A 54 -8.50 10.31 -6.48
C ALA A 54 -7.79 11.05 -7.63
N ILE A 55 -6.48 10.82 -7.82
CA ILE A 55 -5.71 11.38 -8.93
C ILE A 55 -6.21 10.83 -10.27
N GLN A 56 -6.46 9.53 -10.37
CA GLN A 56 -7.00 8.92 -11.59
C GLN A 56 -8.36 9.50 -11.96
N GLU A 57 -9.25 9.70 -10.99
CA GLU A 57 -10.56 10.30 -11.21
C GLU A 57 -10.43 11.78 -11.65
N ASP A 58 -9.51 12.54 -11.06
CA ASP A 58 -9.27 13.93 -11.45
C ASP A 58 -8.71 14.03 -12.88
N LEU A 59 -7.76 13.15 -13.24
CA LEU A 59 -7.24 13.04 -14.59
C LEU A 59 -8.33 12.63 -15.59
N ARG A 60 -9.17 11.66 -15.24
CA ARG A 60 -10.32 11.23 -16.05
C ARG A 60 -11.32 12.36 -16.26
N LYS A 61 -11.61 13.16 -15.22
CA LYS A 61 -12.49 14.35 -15.35
C LYS A 61 -11.89 15.41 -16.27
N LYS A 62 -10.58 15.65 -16.14
CA LYS A 62 -9.89 16.72 -16.87
C LYS A 62 -9.61 16.38 -18.33
N TYR A 63 -9.27 15.12 -18.61
CA TYR A 63 -8.81 14.68 -19.93
C TYR A 63 -9.75 13.67 -20.61
N GLY A 64 -10.82 13.25 -19.94
CA GLY A 64 -11.71 12.19 -20.42
C GLY A 64 -11.12 10.79 -20.20
N GLU A 65 -11.80 9.76 -20.70
CA GLU A 65 -11.20 8.43 -20.82
C GLU A 65 -10.19 8.44 -21.98
N MET A 66 -8.89 8.28 -21.67
CA MET A 66 -7.86 8.01 -22.67
C MET A 66 -8.04 6.58 -23.17
N THR A 67 -8.77 6.38 -24.26
CA THR A 67 -9.12 5.03 -24.73
C THR A 67 -8.02 4.31 -25.50
N HIS A 68 -7.02 4.97 -26.11
CA HIS A 68 -6.11 4.27 -27.03
C HIS A 68 -4.66 4.78 -27.14
N CYS A 69 -4.14 5.52 -26.16
CA CYS A 69 -2.79 6.08 -26.30
C CYS A 69 -1.64 5.06 -26.22
N ALA A 70 -1.86 3.85 -25.71
CA ALA A 70 -0.77 2.87 -25.56
C ALA A 70 -0.31 2.30 -26.91
N ASP A 71 -1.24 2.03 -27.82
CA ASP A 71 -0.93 1.55 -29.17
C ASP A 71 -0.34 2.69 -30.01
N GLU A 72 -0.93 3.89 -29.95
CA GLU A 72 -0.39 5.08 -30.65
C GLU A 72 1.04 5.42 -30.19
N ILE A 73 1.32 5.35 -28.87
CA ILE A 73 2.67 5.57 -28.34
C ILE A 73 3.64 4.45 -28.75
N ARG A 74 3.16 3.21 -28.90
CA ARG A 74 3.98 2.10 -29.41
C ARG A 74 4.35 2.36 -30.86
N ASP A 75 3.38 2.70 -31.69
CA ASP A 75 3.58 2.96 -33.12
C ASP A 75 4.54 4.14 -33.33
N MET A 76 4.39 5.24 -32.56
CA MET A 76 5.33 6.37 -32.58
C MET A 76 6.76 5.99 -32.15
N ARG A 77 6.92 5.02 -31.24
CA ARG A 77 8.24 4.53 -30.82
C ARG A 77 8.86 3.65 -31.88
N GLU A 78 8.08 2.80 -32.52
CA GLU A 78 8.54 1.94 -33.63
C GLU A 78 8.96 2.78 -34.83
N GLU A 79 8.20 3.82 -35.20
CA GLU A 79 8.58 4.77 -36.24
C GLU A 79 9.90 5.47 -35.93
N ARG A 80 10.05 5.98 -34.70
CA ARG A 80 11.30 6.63 -34.26
C ARG A 80 12.48 5.67 -34.26
N ASP A 81 12.30 4.45 -33.77
CA ASP A 81 13.39 3.47 -33.71
C ASP A 81 13.81 3.00 -35.12
N ALA A 82 12.87 2.92 -36.06
CA ALA A 82 13.15 2.69 -37.48
C ALA A 82 13.92 3.86 -38.13
N GLU A 83 13.58 5.11 -37.79
CA GLU A 83 14.34 6.30 -38.24
C GLU A 83 15.76 6.33 -37.68
N ILE A 84 15.96 5.95 -36.41
CA ILE A 84 17.27 5.95 -35.76
C ILE A 84 18.16 4.80 -36.26
N THR A 85 17.59 3.62 -36.50
CA THR A 85 18.36 2.42 -36.87
C THR A 85 18.49 2.20 -38.37
N GLY A 86 17.67 2.87 -39.19
CA GLY A 86 17.68 2.75 -40.65
C GLY A 86 17.29 1.38 -41.19
N LEU A 87 16.79 0.48 -40.34
CA LEU A 87 16.34 -0.85 -40.69
C LEU A 87 14.82 -0.83 -40.89
N ARG A 88 14.40 -1.08 -42.14
CA ARG A 88 13.02 -1.46 -42.48
C ARG A 88 12.91 -2.98 -42.58
#